data_AF-A0A2T0A715-F1
#
_entry.id   AF-A0A2T0A715-F1
#
_cell.length_a   1.000
_cell.length_b   1.000
_cell.length_c   1.000
_cell.angle_alpha   90.00
_cell.angle_beta   90.00
_cell.angle_gamma   90.00
#
_symmetry.space_group_name_H-M   'P 1'
#
loop_
_entity.id
_entity.type
_entity.pdbx_description
1 polymer ?
#
loop_
_entity_poly.entity_id
_entity_poly.type
_entity_poly.pdbx_seq_one_letter_code
_entity_poly.pdbx_strand_id
1 'polypeptide(L)'
;MGDDATSKPKTPVFKGSGLGAGPRHFVDPANQPWVEKYRPKNLGEVSAQDHTVQVLQKTLGSSNLPHMLFYGPPGTGKTSTILALCKQLFGPQLYRSRVLELNASDERGISVVREKIKNFAKTTVTTNHDPTYPAPPFKIIILDEADSMTQDAQSALRRIMENHSKITRFCLICNYVTRIIEPIASRCSKFRFKPLDTGSTGMRLKEICLAEKVDCPEDALDALIRTSDGDLRRAITYLQSASRLASATKEPITAVTVQEIGGVVPDGVMRTLGRALGVRDEEEDGDVEMGEAKMGRFERVRMAVEKVTREGYSAVQVLSQLHDLIILDPLVSPRAKAAVALDLGQADKALTDGADEELQLLNCCARIERAVRRG
;
A
#
# COMPACT_ATOMS: atom_id res chain seq x y z
N MET A 1 -22.41 -47.40 58.08
CA MET A 1 -23.17 -46.14 58.01
C MET A 1 -22.14 -45.03 58.14
N GLY A 2 -21.74 -44.27 57.14
CA GLY A 2 -22.09 -44.20 55.74
C GLY A 2 -21.12 -43.20 55.10
N ASP A 3 -20.72 -43.52 53.88
CA ASP A 3 -20.41 -42.67 52.73
C ASP A 3 -19.41 -41.50 52.81
N ASP A 4 -18.35 -41.74 52.03
CA ASP A 4 -17.51 -40.85 51.25
C ASP A 4 -18.32 -39.78 50.47
N ALA A 5 -17.92 -38.51 50.55
CA ALA A 5 -18.35 -37.47 49.61
C ALA A 5 -17.39 -36.26 49.61
N THR A 6 -16.41 -36.35 48.70
CA THR A 6 -15.69 -35.24 48.07
C THR A 6 -16.56 -33.99 47.83
N SER A 7 -16.18 -32.85 48.40
CA SER A 7 -16.81 -31.55 48.13
C SER A 7 -16.36 -31.00 46.77
N LYS A 8 -17.23 -31.10 45.75
CA LYS A 8 -17.06 -30.44 44.44
C LYS A 8 -17.11 -28.90 44.59
N PRO A 9 -16.27 -28.14 43.87
CA PRO A 9 -16.44 -26.69 43.76
C PRO A 9 -17.69 -26.37 42.94
N LYS A 10 -18.51 -25.45 43.45
CA LYS A 10 -19.73 -24.95 42.79
C LYS A 10 -19.37 -24.28 41.47
N THR A 11 -19.91 -24.79 40.37
CA THR A 11 -19.92 -24.12 39.06
C THR A 11 -20.76 -22.84 39.15
N PRO A 12 -20.26 -21.66 38.73
CA PRO A 12 -21.13 -20.50 38.58
C PRO A 12 -21.96 -20.65 37.31
N VAL A 13 -23.27 -20.65 37.49
CA VAL A 13 -24.29 -20.63 36.44
C VAL A 13 -24.16 -19.31 35.66
N PHE A 14 -23.73 -19.38 34.40
CA PHE A 14 -23.76 -18.23 33.49
C PHE A 14 -25.21 -17.94 33.08
N LYS A 15 -25.81 -16.90 33.67
CA LYS A 15 -27.02 -16.25 33.13
C LYS A 15 -26.57 -15.20 32.10
N GLY A 16 -26.98 -15.39 30.85
CA GLY A 16 -26.77 -14.42 29.79
C GLY A 16 -27.65 -13.17 29.96
N SER A 17 -27.09 -12.01 29.65
CA SER A 17 -27.76 -10.89 28.96
C SER A 17 -26.80 -9.70 28.87
N GLY A 18 -26.65 -9.15 27.65
CA GLY A 18 -25.87 -7.95 27.38
C GLY A 18 -24.83 -8.17 26.29
N LEU A 19 -25.20 -7.89 25.03
CA LEU A 19 -24.27 -7.70 23.92
C LEU A 19 -23.38 -6.46 24.22
N GLY A 20 -22.38 -6.66 25.06
CA GLY A 20 -21.31 -5.70 25.33
C GLY A 20 -20.25 -5.80 24.25
N ALA A 21 -19.87 -4.65 23.68
CA ALA A 21 -18.73 -4.52 22.79
C ALA A 21 -17.52 -5.27 23.37
N GLY A 22 -16.88 -6.11 22.55
CA GLY A 22 -15.71 -6.88 22.96
C GLY A 22 -14.59 -5.99 23.50
N PRO A 23 -13.66 -6.55 24.31
CA PRO A 23 -12.56 -5.79 24.90
C PRO A 23 -11.74 -5.15 23.77
N ARG A 24 -11.61 -3.82 23.80
CA ARG A 24 -10.71 -3.11 22.88
C ARG A 24 -9.29 -3.55 23.21
N HIS A 25 -8.55 -4.04 22.20
CA HIS A 25 -7.09 -4.08 22.29
C HIS A 25 -6.59 -2.65 22.50
N PHE A 26 -6.31 -2.28 23.76
CA PHE A 26 -5.52 -1.09 24.06
C PHE A 26 -4.10 -1.39 23.57
N VAL A 27 -3.78 -0.94 22.37
CA VAL A 27 -2.40 -0.96 21.88
C VAL A 27 -1.63 0.05 22.73
N ASP A 28 -0.56 -0.41 23.38
CA ASP A 28 0.36 0.46 24.10
C ASP A 28 0.80 1.61 23.16
N PRO A 29 0.71 2.90 23.56
CA PRO A 29 1.15 4.02 22.75
C PRO A 29 2.58 3.86 22.19
N ALA A 30 3.44 3.11 22.89
CA ALA A 30 4.80 2.80 22.44
C ALA A 30 4.84 1.80 21.27
N ASN A 31 3.84 0.92 21.15
CA ASN A 31 3.78 -0.14 20.13
C ASN A 31 2.85 0.18 18.95
N GLN A 32 2.28 1.39 18.91
CA GLN A 32 1.46 1.80 17.78
C GLN A 32 2.32 1.87 16.49
N PRO A 33 1.89 1.26 15.37
CA PRO A 33 2.57 1.41 14.08
C PRO A 33 2.69 2.88 13.69
N TRP A 34 3.86 3.29 13.21
CA TRP A 34 4.13 4.69 12.87
C TRP A 34 3.21 5.20 11.75
N VAL A 35 2.79 4.31 10.85
CA VAL A 35 1.78 4.59 9.83
C VAL A 35 0.50 5.18 10.43
N GLU A 36 0.03 4.65 11.58
CA GLU A 36 -1.16 5.16 12.26
C GLU A 36 -0.85 6.35 13.17
N LYS A 37 0.30 6.32 13.86
CA LYS A 37 0.73 7.40 14.77
C LYS A 37 0.88 8.74 14.03
N TYR A 38 1.48 8.69 12.83
CA TYR A 38 1.74 9.85 11.97
C TYR A 38 0.68 10.04 10.86
N ARG A 39 -0.45 9.34 10.95
CA ARG A 39 -1.58 9.55 10.04
C ARG A 39 -2.05 11.00 10.15
N PRO A 40 -2.16 11.75 9.04
CA PRO A 40 -2.62 13.14 9.04
C PRO A 40 -3.93 13.30 9.81
N LYS A 41 -3.96 14.23 10.76
CA LYS A 41 -5.16 14.56 11.55
C LYS A 41 -5.99 15.64 10.88
N ASN A 42 -5.33 16.51 10.15
CA ASN A 42 -5.89 17.69 9.50
C ASN A 42 -5.53 17.70 8.01
N LEU A 43 -6.35 18.36 7.17
CA LEU A 43 -6.06 18.46 5.74
C LEU A 43 -4.73 19.16 5.42
N GLY A 44 -4.27 20.06 6.29
CA GLY A 44 -2.97 20.73 6.12
C GLY A 44 -1.75 19.84 6.36
N GLU A 45 -1.92 18.67 6.97
CA GLU A 45 -0.84 17.70 7.20
C GLU A 45 -0.71 16.68 6.06
N VAL A 46 -1.58 16.74 5.06
CA VAL A 46 -1.55 15.82 3.91
C VAL A 46 -0.50 16.30 2.91
N SER A 47 0.59 15.55 2.80
CA SER A 47 1.71 15.87 1.90
C SER A 47 1.36 15.63 0.41
N ALA A 48 1.90 16.49 -0.46
CA ALA A 48 1.94 16.38 -1.93
C ALA A 48 0.60 16.18 -2.67
N GLN A 49 -0.52 16.62 -2.10
CA GLN A 49 -1.84 16.56 -2.73
C GLN A 49 -2.53 17.94 -2.79
N ASP A 50 -1.74 19.00 -3.02
CA ASP A 50 -2.18 20.41 -2.88
C ASP A 50 -3.45 20.73 -3.66
N HIS A 51 -3.56 20.28 -4.91
CA HIS A 51 -4.76 20.53 -5.72
C HIS A 51 -6.01 19.90 -5.09
N THR A 52 -5.93 18.64 -4.67
CA THR A 52 -7.06 17.93 -4.04
C THR A 52 -7.41 18.55 -2.69
N VAL A 53 -6.40 18.84 -1.86
CA VAL A 53 -6.57 19.45 -0.55
C VAL A 53 -7.20 20.85 -0.65
N GLN A 54 -6.75 21.69 -1.59
CA GLN A 54 -7.32 23.03 -1.81
C GLN A 54 -8.79 22.98 -2.25
N VAL A 55 -9.16 22.05 -3.13
CA VAL A 55 -10.56 21.88 -3.56
C VAL A 55 -11.42 21.39 -2.40
N LEU A 56 -10.94 20.44 -1.61
CA LEU A 56 -11.63 19.95 -0.42
C LEU A 56 -11.77 21.04 0.66
N GLN A 57 -10.73 21.86 0.88
CA GLN A 57 -10.77 22.99 1.81
C GLN A 57 -11.78 24.06 1.38
N LYS A 58 -11.88 24.38 0.09
CA LYS A 58 -12.93 25.28 -0.42
C LYS A 58 -14.33 24.67 -0.23
N THR A 59 -14.43 23.35 -0.38
CA THR A 59 -15.69 22.62 -0.19
C THR A 59 -16.10 22.55 1.29
N LEU A 60 -15.15 22.57 2.24
CA LEU A 60 -15.44 22.68 3.68
C LEU A 60 -16.19 23.96 4.04
N GLY A 61 -15.87 25.08 3.37
CA GLY A 61 -16.56 26.36 3.56
C GLY A 61 -17.95 26.41 2.93
N SER A 62 -18.30 25.44 2.11
CA SER A 62 -19.60 25.30 1.46
C SER A 62 -20.43 24.21 2.14
N SER A 63 -21.74 24.43 2.29
CA SER A 63 -22.66 23.42 2.82
C SER A 63 -22.92 22.26 1.84
N ASN A 64 -22.36 22.31 0.62
CA ASN A 64 -22.64 21.35 -0.44
C ASN A 64 -21.42 20.51 -0.83
N LEU A 65 -21.17 19.42 -0.10
CA LEU A 65 -20.10 18.46 -0.38
C LEU A 65 -20.61 17.31 -1.29
N PRO A 66 -20.30 17.26 -2.60
CA PRO A 66 -20.79 16.21 -3.50
C PRO A 66 -20.37 14.81 -3.06
N HIS A 67 -20.94 13.77 -3.68
CA HIS A 67 -20.33 12.44 -3.56
C HIS A 67 -18.91 12.47 -4.14
N MET A 68 -17.99 11.74 -3.55
CA MET A 68 -16.57 11.80 -3.87
C MET A 68 -16.07 10.42 -4.30
N LEU A 69 -15.15 10.41 -5.26
CA LEU A 69 -14.42 9.23 -5.69
C LEU A 69 -12.93 9.54 -5.64
N PHE A 70 -12.24 8.96 -4.66
CA PHE A 70 -10.80 9.10 -4.45
C PHE A 70 -10.11 7.91 -5.10
N TYR A 71 -9.18 8.19 -6.01
CA TYR A 71 -8.48 7.13 -6.73
C TYR A 71 -7.01 7.44 -6.96
N GLY A 72 -6.20 6.39 -7.01
CA GLY A 72 -4.76 6.50 -7.25
C GLY A 72 -3.99 5.36 -6.60
N PRO A 73 -2.66 5.33 -6.74
CA PRO A 73 -1.80 4.28 -6.19
C PRO A 73 -1.93 4.13 -4.65
N PRO A 74 -1.54 2.98 -4.08
CA PRO A 74 -1.50 2.79 -2.63
C PRO A 74 -0.54 3.79 -1.97
N GLY A 75 -0.70 4.02 -0.67
CA GLY A 75 0.21 4.92 0.08
C GLY A 75 0.07 6.42 -0.17
N THR A 76 -0.74 6.86 -1.13
CA THR A 76 -0.89 8.27 -1.53
C THR A 76 -1.76 9.14 -0.61
N GLY A 77 -2.24 8.60 0.52
CA GLY A 77 -3.00 9.37 1.51
C GLY A 77 -4.52 9.48 1.26
N LYS A 78 -5.10 8.66 0.38
CA LYS A 78 -6.56 8.66 0.07
C LYS A 78 -7.44 8.56 1.32
N THR A 79 -7.29 7.47 2.09
CA THR A 79 -8.05 7.22 3.32
C THR A 79 -7.75 8.28 4.38
N SER A 80 -6.48 8.65 4.56
CA SER A 80 -6.08 9.69 5.51
C SER A 80 -6.73 11.04 5.22
N THR A 81 -6.86 11.41 3.94
CA THR A 81 -7.44 12.69 3.52
C THR A 81 -8.93 12.78 3.87
N ILE A 82 -9.72 11.72 3.59
CA ILE A 82 -11.15 11.73 3.92
C ILE A 82 -11.39 11.68 5.43
N LEU A 83 -10.58 10.94 6.18
CA LEU A 83 -10.70 10.88 7.63
C LEU A 83 -10.35 12.23 8.27
N ALA A 84 -9.30 12.91 7.77
CA ALA A 84 -8.95 14.26 8.18
C ALA A 84 -10.06 15.27 7.86
N LEU A 85 -10.63 15.21 6.66
CA LEU A 85 -11.80 16.02 6.27
C LEU A 85 -12.97 15.80 7.23
N CYS A 86 -13.31 14.54 7.53
CA CYS A 86 -14.40 14.19 8.43
C CYS A 86 -14.17 14.68 9.86
N LYS A 87 -12.94 14.61 10.37
CA LYS A 87 -12.55 15.14 11.68
C LYS A 87 -12.70 16.66 11.73
N GLN A 88 -12.32 17.37 10.66
CA GLN A 88 -12.49 18.81 10.55
C GLN A 88 -13.96 19.25 10.38
N LEU A 89 -14.80 18.44 9.74
CA LEU A 89 -16.23 18.73 9.55
C LEU A 89 -17.06 18.51 10.82
N PHE A 90 -16.86 17.38 11.49
CA PHE A 90 -17.75 16.90 12.55
C PHE A 90 -17.15 17.01 13.94
N GLY A 91 -15.83 17.19 14.06
CA GLY A 91 -15.14 17.16 15.35
C GLY A 91 -15.23 15.79 16.04
N PRO A 92 -14.60 15.63 17.22
CA PRO A 92 -14.50 14.34 17.89
C PRO A 92 -15.82 13.78 18.40
N GLN A 93 -16.81 14.64 18.69
CA GLN A 93 -18.10 14.24 19.24
C GLN A 93 -19.02 13.62 18.18
N LEU A 94 -19.19 14.30 17.04
CA LEU A 94 -20.11 13.86 15.97
C LEU A 94 -19.47 12.91 14.97
N TYR A 95 -18.14 12.77 14.97
CA TYR A 95 -17.44 11.85 14.06
C TYR A 95 -18.04 10.43 14.10
N ARG A 96 -18.23 9.88 15.31
CA ARG A 96 -18.73 8.50 15.47
C ARG A 96 -20.19 8.31 15.05
N SER A 97 -21.01 9.36 15.12
CA SER A 97 -22.43 9.29 14.75
C SER A 97 -22.67 9.63 13.28
N ARG A 98 -21.81 10.45 12.67
CA ARG A 98 -21.97 10.97 11.30
C ARG A 98 -21.07 10.34 10.26
N VAL A 99 -20.05 9.57 10.67
CA VAL A 99 -19.13 8.89 9.76
C VAL A 99 -19.26 7.38 9.92
N LEU A 100 -19.53 6.69 8.82
CA LEU A 100 -19.44 5.24 8.74
C LEU A 100 -18.31 4.87 7.78
N GLU A 101 -17.27 4.25 8.31
CA GLU A 101 -16.18 3.66 7.53
C GLU A 101 -16.42 2.17 7.38
N LEU A 102 -16.41 1.67 6.14
CA LEU A 102 -16.45 0.25 5.82
C LEU A 102 -15.31 -0.07 4.86
N ASN A 103 -14.57 -1.13 5.17
CA ASN A 103 -13.69 -1.75 4.18
C ASN A 103 -14.51 -2.73 3.34
N ALA A 104 -14.61 -2.47 2.04
CA ALA A 104 -15.46 -3.25 1.15
C ALA A 104 -14.92 -4.66 0.86
N SER A 105 -13.64 -4.91 1.09
CA SER A 105 -13.00 -6.23 0.92
C SER A 105 -13.25 -7.19 2.09
N ASP A 106 -13.33 -6.68 3.33
CA ASP A 106 -13.45 -7.49 4.54
C ASP A 106 -14.90 -7.93 4.81
N GLU A 107 -15.88 -7.04 4.59
CA GLU A 107 -17.31 -7.33 4.79
C GLU A 107 -17.91 -8.01 3.53
N ARG A 108 -17.42 -9.21 3.18
CA ARG A 108 -17.75 -9.96 1.93
C ARG A 108 -19.23 -10.32 1.72
N GLY A 109 -20.12 -10.04 2.67
CA GLY A 109 -21.55 -10.21 2.49
C GLY A 109 -22.17 -9.00 1.80
N ILE A 110 -22.47 -9.10 0.49
CA ILE A 110 -23.22 -8.07 -0.28
C ILE A 110 -24.48 -7.62 0.50
N SER A 111 -25.15 -8.56 1.17
CA SER A 111 -26.33 -8.31 2.01
C SER A 111 -26.01 -7.54 3.29
N VAL A 112 -24.90 -7.84 3.97
CA VAL A 112 -24.50 -7.23 5.24
C VAL A 112 -24.10 -5.77 5.03
N VAL A 113 -23.27 -5.51 4.02
CA VAL A 113 -22.84 -4.14 3.65
C VAL A 113 -24.06 -3.31 3.24
N ARG A 114 -24.95 -3.87 2.41
CA ARG A 114 -26.17 -3.19 1.97
C ARG A 114 -27.05 -2.77 3.14
N GLU A 115 -27.33 -3.68 4.08
CA GLU A 115 -28.22 -3.37 5.21
C GLU A 115 -27.55 -2.42 6.21
N LYS A 116 -26.24 -2.55 6.46
CA LYS A 116 -25.48 -1.63 7.33
C LYS A 116 -25.49 -0.20 6.77
N ILE A 117 -25.17 -0.04 5.47
CA ILE A 117 -25.23 1.25 4.78
C ILE A 117 -26.65 1.81 4.80
N LYS A 118 -27.67 1.00 4.52
CA LYS A 118 -29.08 1.42 4.49
C LYS A 118 -29.58 1.88 5.86
N ASN A 119 -29.25 1.14 6.93
CA ASN A 119 -29.63 1.49 8.29
C ASN A 119 -28.94 2.79 8.74
N PHE A 120 -27.65 2.92 8.44
CA PHE A 120 -26.92 4.15 8.72
C PHE A 120 -27.46 5.34 7.92
N ALA A 121 -27.75 5.17 6.62
CA ALA A 121 -28.32 6.20 5.76
C ALA A 121 -29.70 6.68 6.23
N LYS A 122 -30.52 5.79 6.81
CA LYS A 122 -31.85 6.12 7.37
C LYS A 122 -31.82 6.86 8.71
N THR A 123 -30.76 6.69 9.50
CA THR A 123 -30.67 7.28 10.85
C THR A 123 -30.75 8.81 10.79
N THR A 124 -31.52 9.45 11.67
CA THR A 124 -31.65 10.91 11.69
C THR A 124 -30.37 11.59 12.18
N VAL A 125 -30.09 12.79 11.65
CA VAL A 125 -28.89 13.55 12.02
C VAL A 125 -29.17 14.34 13.29
N THR A 126 -28.35 14.16 14.32
CA THR A 126 -28.44 14.94 15.57
C THR A 126 -27.94 16.36 15.35
N THR A 127 -28.69 17.37 15.82
CA THR A 127 -28.38 18.80 15.61
C THR A 127 -27.52 19.42 16.71
N ASN A 128 -27.32 18.74 17.85
CA ASN A 128 -26.42 19.21 18.90
C ASN A 128 -24.98 19.12 18.41
N HIS A 129 -24.34 20.26 18.18
CA HIS A 129 -22.96 20.36 17.74
C HIS A 129 -22.24 21.45 18.52
N ASP A 130 -20.92 21.28 18.62
CA ASP A 130 -20.02 22.28 19.15
C ASP A 130 -19.90 23.44 18.12
N PRO A 131 -20.03 24.71 18.51
CA PRO A 131 -19.92 25.85 17.60
C PRO A 131 -18.54 25.99 16.93
N THR A 132 -17.53 25.26 17.41
CA THR A 132 -16.17 25.24 16.84
C THR A 132 -16.11 24.54 15.47
N TYR A 133 -17.09 23.69 15.15
CA TYR A 133 -17.09 22.88 13.92
C TYR A 133 -18.30 23.21 13.02
N PRO A 134 -18.14 23.26 11.67
CA PRO A 134 -19.24 23.58 10.75
C PRO A 134 -20.44 22.62 10.81
N ALA A 135 -20.19 21.36 11.20
CA ALA A 135 -21.18 20.29 11.38
C ALA A 135 -22.37 20.28 10.38
N PRO A 136 -22.14 20.19 9.05
CA PRO A 136 -23.19 20.29 8.04
C PRO A 136 -24.30 19.24 8.21
N PRO A 137 -25.54 19.49 7.73
CA PRO A 137 -26.70 18.61 7.97
C PRO A 137 -26.71 17.33 7.09
N PHE A 138 -25.55 16.70 6.92
CA PHE A 138 -25.41 15.43 6.23
C PHE A 138 -24.43 14.50 6.97
N LYS A 139 -24.48 13.22 6.63
CA LYS A 139 -23.55 12.16 7.08
C LYS A 139 -22.61 11.78 5.96
N ILE A 140 -21.50 11.15 6.29
CA ILE A 140 -20.53 10.63 5.33
C ILE A 140 -20.42 9.11 5.51
N ILE A 141 -20.52 8.38 4.39
CA ILE A 141 -20.18 6.96 4.33
C ILE A 141 -18.91 6.83 3.50
N ILE A 142 -17.87 6.25 4.09
CA ILE A 142 -16.58 5.98 3.47
C ILE A 142 -16.56 4.48 3.14
N LEU A 143 -16.37 4.17 1.86
CA LEU A 143 -16.16 2.81 1.40
C LEU A 143 -14.73 2.71 0.88
N ASP A 144 -13.87 2.07 1.66
CA ASP A 144 -12.49 1.78 1.26
C ASP A 144 -12.44 0.51 0.40
N GLU A 145 -11.45 0.44 -0.50
CA GLU A 145 -11.26 -0.66 -1.45
C GLU A 145 -12.52 -0.99 -2.28
N ALA A 146 -13.23 0.05 -2.73
CA ALA A 146 -14.46 -0.08 -3.51
C ALA A 146 -14.28 -0.79 -4.87
N ASP A 147 -13.05 -0.89 -5.37
CA ASP A 147 -12.67 -1.65 -6.56
C ASP A 147 -12.73 -3.17 -6.36
N SER A 148 -12.72 -3.64 -5.11
CA SER A 148 -12.92 -5.05 -4.76
C SER A 148 -14.41 -5.46 -4.71
N MET A 149 -15.33 -4.51 -4.86
CA MET A 149 -16.77 -4.80 -4.88
C MET A 149 -17.22 -5.41 -6.19
N THR A 150 -18.10 -6.43 -6.11
CA THR A 150 -18.77 -6.99 -7.29
C THR A 150 -19.68 -5.96 -7.96
N GLN A 151 -19.88 -6.09 -9.28
CA GLN A 151 -20.73 -5.17 -10.05
C GLN A 151 -22.18 -5.12 -9.54
N ASP A 152 -22.69 -6.25 -9.03
CA ASP A 152 -24.02 -6.34 -8.42
C ASP A 152 -24.12 -5.53 -7.12
N ALA A 153 -23.08 -5.60 -6.28
CA ALA A 153 -23.02 -4.83 -5.04
C ALA A 153 -22.95 -3.33 -5.34
N GLN A 154 -22.15 -2.93 -6.34
CA GLN A 154 -22.10 -1.55 -6.80
C GLN A 154 -23.47 -1.09 -7.36
N SER A 155 -24.15 -1.93 -8.14
CA SER A 155 -25.49 -1.62 -8.67
C SER A 155 -26.53 -1.42 -7.56
N ALA A 156 -26.45 -2.19 -6.48
CA ALA A 156 -27.29 -2.00 -5.30
C ALA A 156 -26.94 -0.70 -4.55
N LEU A 157 -25.65 -0.40 -4.39
CA LEU A 157 -25.17 0.82 -3.76
C LEU A 157 -25.65 2.08 -4.48
N ARG A 158 -25.61 2.08 -5.82
CA ARG A 158 -26.12 3.19 -6.65
C ARG A 158 -27.53 3.62 -6.25
N ARG A 159 -28.46 2.66 -6.07
CA ARG A 159 -29.86 2.96 -5.67
C ARG A 159 -29.93 3.64 -4.30
N ILE A 160 -29.08 3.22 -3.37
CA ILE A 160 -29.00 3.78 -2.02
C ILE A 160 -28.44 5.21 -2.08
N MET A 161 -27.40 5.44 -2.88
CA MET A 161 -26.82 6.77 -3.11
C MET A 161 -27.88 7.74 -3.66
N GLU A 162 -28.65 7.32 -4.66
CA GLU A 162 -29.71 8.15 -5.26
C GLU A 162 -30.80 8.49 -4.24
N ASN A 163 -31.32 7.49 -3.51
CA ASN A 163 -32.44 7.66 -2.57
C ASN A 163 -32.08 8.50 -1.33
N HIS A 164 -30.82 8.49 -0.90
CA HIS A 164 -30.37 9.14 0.34
C HIS A 164 -29.40 10.31 0.13
N SER A 165 -29.23 10.77 -1.12
CA SER A 165 -28.32 11.87 -1.51
C SER A 165 -28.51 13.19 -0.74
N LYS A 166 -29.73 13.48 -0.27
CA LYS A 166 -30.05 14.69 0.51
C LYS A 166 -29.39 14.72 1.89
N ILE A 167 -29.25 13.55 2.54
CA ILE A 167 -28.84 13.44 3.96
C ILE A 167 -27.49 12.71 4.08
N THR A 168 -27.09 11.93 3.08
CA THR A 168 -25.88 11.11 3.14
C THR A 168 -25.02 11.37 1.92
N ARG A 169 -23.73 11.65 2.13
CA ARG A 169 -22.71 11.77 1.10
C ARG A 169 -21.80 10.53 1.14
N PHE A 170 -21.46 10.00 -0.02
CA PHE A 170 -20.58 8.85 -0.16
C PHE A 170 -19.20 9.30 -0.57
N CYS A 171 -18.17 8.67 0.00
CA CYS A 171 -16.79 8.75 -0.43
C CYS A 171 -16.31 7.34 -0.76
N LEU A 172 -16.07 7.09 -2.05
CA LEU A 172 -15.53 5.82 -2.55
C LEU A 172 -14.02 5.97 -2.70
N ILE A 173 -13.26 5.03 -2.16
CA ILE A 173 -11.82 4.97 -2.33
C ILE A 173 -11.49 3.72 -3.13
N CYS A 174 -10.69 3.87 -4.19
CA CYS A 174 -10.20 2.74 -4.97
C CYS A 174 -8.78 3.00 -5.49
N ASN A 175 -8.11 1.97 -6.00
CA ASN A 175 -6.86 2.17 -6.75
C ASN A 175 -7.17 2.42 -8.23
N TYR A 176 -8.14 1.69 -8.78
CA TYR A 176 -8.51 1.75 -10.19
C TYR A 176 -9.96 2.24 -10.40
N VAL A 177 -10.13 3.39 -11.06
CA VAL A 177 -11.46 3.91 -11.43
C VAL A 177 -12.20 2.99 -12.39
N THR A 178 -11.47 2.26 -13.23
CA THR A 178 -12.04 1.33 -14.23
C THR A 178 -12.80 0.16 -13.60
N ARG A 179 -12.55 -0.15 -12.31
CA ARG A 179 -13.27 -1.18 -11.56
C ARG A 179 -14.60 -0.68 -10.98
N ILE A 180 -14.86 0.63 -11.04
CA ILE A 180 -16.10 1.25 -10.58
C ILE A 180 -17.06 1.40 -11.77
N ILE A 181 -18.32 1.00 -11.59
CA ILE A 181 -19.33 1.12 -12.64
C ILE A 181 -19.61 2.60 -12.96
N GLU A 182 -19.75 2.91 -14.25
CA GLU A 182 -19.98 4.28 -14.73
C GLU A 182 -21.18 5.00 -14.08
N PRO A 183 -22.32 4.32 -13.77
CA PRO A 183 -23.43 4.94 -13.05
C PRO A 183 -23.05 5.54 -11.69
N ILE A 184 -22.08 4.95 -10.98
CA ILE A 184 -21.58 5.50 -9.71
C ILE A 184 -20.55 6.60 -9.99
N ALA A 185 -19.61 6.33 -10.88
CA ALA A 185 -18.51 7.25 -11.18
C ALA A 185 -19.01 8.61 -11.71
N SER A 186 -20.08 8.61 -12.52
CA SER A 186 -20.73 9.82 -13.05
C SER A 186 -21.41 10.69 -11.98
N ARG A 187 -21.77 10.11 -10.83
CA ARG A 187 -22.44 10.82 -9.71
C ARG A 187 -21.46 11.33 -8.67
N CYS A 188 -20.17 11.02 -8.81
CA CYS A 188 -19.13 11.41 -7.87
C CYS A 188 -18.16 12.42 -8.50
N SER A 189 -17.77 13.42 -7.71
CA SER A 189 -16.60 14.25 -8.00
C SER A 189 -15.33 13.40 -7.87
N LYS A 190 -14.58 13.31 -8.96
CA LYS A 190 -13.38 12.46 -9.06
C LYS A 190 -12.16 13.23 -8.56
N PHE A 191 -11.43 12.66 -7.61
CA PHE A 191 -10.18 13.20 -7.07
C PHE A 191 -9.06 12.20 -7.32
N ARG A 192 -8.12 12.60 -8.18
CA ARG A 192 -6.94 11.80 -8.51
C ARG A 192 -5.84 12.09 -7.50
N PHE A 193 -5.40 11.06 -6.80
CA PHE A 193 -4.22 11.07 -5.95
C PHE A 193 -3.04 10.58 -6.78
N LYS A 194 -2.00 11.42 -6.89
CA LYS A 194 -0.76 11.09 -7.59
C LYS A 194 0.21 10.38 -6.63
N PRO A 195 1.12 9.53 -7.13
CA PRO A 195 2.30 9.14 -6.36
C PRO A 195 2.96 10.36 -5.74
N LEU A 196 3.50 10.20 -4.53
CA LEU A 196 4.19 11.28 -3.85
C LEU A 196 5.53 11.52 -4.52
N ASP A 197 5.92 12.79 -4.64
CA ASP A 197 7.25 13.14 -5.12
C ASP A 197 8.32 12.77 -4.08
N THR A 198 9.54 12.58 -4.56
CA THR A 198 10.70 12.23 -3.73
C THR A 198 10.97 13.30 -2.66
N GLY A 199 10.79 14.58 -3.00
CA GLY A 199 10.96 15.71 -2.09
C GLY A 199 9.98 15.70 -0.91
N SER A 200 8.67 15.64 -1.19
CA SER A 200 7.65 15.59 -0.13
C SER A 200 7.77 14.34 0.74
N THR A 201 8.10 13.19 0.14
CA THR A 201 8.32 11.94 0.88
C THR A 201 9.52 12.09 1.82
N GLY A 202 10.64 12.61 1.32
CA GLY A 202 11.84 12.87 2.12
C GLY A 202 11.58 13.85 3.26
N MET A 203 10.86 14.95 3.01
CA MET A 203 10.48 15.91 4.06
C MET A 203 9.68 15.24 5.18
N ARG A 204 8.65 14.44 4.82
CA ARG A 204 7.82 13.74 5.81
C ARG A 204 8.59 12.69 6.59
N LEU A 205 9.50 11.96 5.94
CA LEU A 205 10.36 10.99 6.63
C LEU A 205 11.33 11.69 7.59
N LYS A 206 11.92 12.83 7.21
CA LYS A 206 12.77 13.64 8.10
C LYS A 206 12.01 14.12 9.34
N GLU A 207 10.77 14.58 9.19
CA GLU A 207 9.91 14.94 10.33
C GLU A 207 9.73 13.76 11.31
N ILE A 208 9.50 12.55 10.78
CA ILE A 208 9.32 11.33 11.59
C ILE A 208 10.63 10.94 12.29
N CYS A 209 11.78 11.01 11.58
CA CYS A 209 13.09 10.74 12.17
C CYS A 209 13.39 11.70 13.34
N LEU A 210 13.09 12.99 13.19
CA LEU A 210 13.26 13.99 14.25
C LEU A 210 12.33 13.73 15.45
N ALA A 211 11.07 13.36 15.18
CA ALA A 211 10.09 13.09 16.23
C ALA A 211 10.40 11.82 17.04
N GLU A 212 10.92 10.78 16.39
CA GLU A 212 11.31 9.51 17.03
C GLU A 212 12.78 9.47 17.47
N LYS A 213 13.56 10.52 17.19
CA LYS A 213 15.01 10.61 17.46
C LYS A 213 15.81 9.45 16.84
N VAL A 214 15.53 9.15 15.58
CA VAL A 214 16.24 8.12 14.80
C VAL A 214 17.35 8.77 14.01
N ASP A 215 18.57 8.26 14.16
CA ASP A 215 19.71 8.65 13.33
C ASP A 215 19.63 7.91 11.99
N CYS A 216 19.32 8.65 10.93
CA CYS A 216 19.15 8.12 9.58
C CYS A 216 20.00 8.97 8.61
N PRO A 217 21.08 8.43 8.04
CA PRO A 217 21.89 9.15 7.07
C PRO A 217 21.12 9.39 5.77
N GLU A 218 21.49 10.43 5.03
CA GLU A 218 20.81 10.79 3.76
C GLU A 218 20.83 9.64 2.75
N ASP A 219 21.92 8.86 2.67
CA ASP A 219 22.00 7.68 1.79
C ASP A 219 20.93 6.62 2.10
N ALA A 220 20.63 6.42 3.39
CA ALA A 220 19.58 5.49 3.82
C ALA A 220 18.18 6.06 3.54
N LEU A 221 18.01 7.38 3.65
CA LEU A 221 16.78 8.06 3.29
C LEU A 221 16.49 7.96 1.79
N ASP A 222 17.51 8.16 0.95
CA ASP A 222 17.40 8.01 -0.50
C ASP A 222 17.14 6.56 -0.90
N ALA A 223 17.76 5.59 -0.20
CA ALA A 223 17.41 4.18 -0.36
C ALA A 223 15.94 3.91 -0.01
N LEU A 224 15.44 4.44 1.11
CA LEU A 224 14.03 4.29 1.52
C LEU A 224 13.08 4.86 0.46
N ILE A 225 13.38 6.04 -0.09
CA ILE A 225 12.55 6.68 -1.11
C ILE A 225 12.53 5.83 -2.38
N ARG A 226 13.69 5.34 -2.84
CA ARG A 226 13.79 4.47 -4.03
C ARG A 226 13.03 3.16 -3.84
N THR A 227 13.21 2.50 -2.71
CA THR A 227 12.56 1.20 -2.40
C THR A 227 11.04 1.31 -2.21
N SER A 228 10.53 2.50 -1.92
CA SER A 228 9.10 2.71 -1.62
C SER A 228 8.26 3.07 -2.85
N ASP A 229 8.86 3.40 -3.99
CA ASP A 229 8.18 3.70 -5.27
C ASP A 229 6.95 4.65 -5.13
N GLY A 230 7.12 5.73 -4.35
CA GLY A 230 6.06 6.72 -4.11
C GLY A 230 4.95 6.29 -3.12
N ASP A 231 5.06 5.13 -2.48
CA ASP A 231 4.19 4.67 -1.38
C ASP A 231 4.78 5.08 -0.01
N LEU A 232 4.23 6.14 0.58
CA LEU A 232 4.65 6.62 1.90
C LEU A 232 4.32 5.65 3.03
N ARG A 233 3.28 4.82 2.91
CA ARG A 233 2.96 3.80 3.91
C ARG A 233 4.09 2.78 3.98
N ARG A 234 4.57 2.31 2.81
CA ARG A 234 5.74 1.40 2.73
C ARG A 234 6.99 2.07 3.31
N ALA A 235 7.28 3.31 2.92
CA ALA A 235 8.43 4.06 3.41
C ALA A 235 8.46 4.17 4.95
N ILE A 236 7.34 4.56 5.56
CA ILE A 236 7.21 4.68 7.03
C ILE A 236 7.35 3.31 7.70
N THR A 237 6.79 2.26 7.09
CA THR A 237 6.88 0.89 7.64
C THR A 237 8.32 0.39 7.61
N TYR A 238 9.04 0.60 6.50
CA TYR A 238 10.45 0.24 6.38
C TYR A 238 11.33 1.03 7.35
N LEU A 239 11.11 2.34 7.48
CA LEU A 239 11.83 3.17 8.45
C LEU A 239 11.58 2.69 9.89
N GLN A 240 10.35 2.31 10.24
CA GLN A 240 10.03 1.78 11.57
C GLN A 240 10.74 0.45 11.83
N SER A 241 10.75 -0.46 10.85
CA SER A 241 11.46 -1.74 10.95
C SER A 241 12.98 -1.54 11.05
N ALA A 242 13.55 -0.64 10.25
CA ALA A 242 14.97 -0.32 10.26
C ALA A 242 15.40 0.29 11.60
N SER A 243 14.61 1.21 12.15
CA SER A 243 14.86 1.81 13.47
C SER A 243 14.82 0.78 14.61
N ARG A 244 13.87 -0.15 14.57
CA ARG A 244 13.78 -1.24 15.56
C ARG A 244 14.98 -2.17 15.48
N LEU A 245 15.44 -2.50 14.27
CA LEU A 245 16.61 -3.33 14.04
C LEU A 245 17.89 -2.62 14.54
N ALA A 246 18.10 -1.36 14.14
CA ALA A 246 19.22 -0.54 14.59
C ALA A 246 19.27 -0.39 16.12
N SER A 247 18.11 -0.25 16.77
CA SER A 247 18.02 -0.18 18.23
C SER A 247 18.42 -1.49 18.92
N ALA A 248 18.19 -2.63 18.25
CA ALA A 248 18.55 -3.96 18.77
C ALA A 248 20.03 -4.29 18.54
N THR A 249 20.59 -3.96 17.37
CA THR A 249 21.98 -4.25 17.00
C THR A 249 22.97 -3.16 17.44
N LYS A 250 22.48 -1.95 17.75
CA LYS A 250 23.27 -0.72 18.00
C LYS A 250 24.10 -0.26 16.79
N GLU A 251 23.75 -0.73 15.60
CA GLU A 251 24.39 -0.32 14.34
C GLU A 251 23.59 0.82 13.67
N PRO A 252 24.26 1.72 12.93
CA PRO A 252 23.57 2.78 12.19
C PRO A 252 22.73 2.21 11.06
N ILE A 253 21.66 2.92 10.69
CA ILE A 253 20.82 2.54 9.54
C ILE A 253 21.63 2.79 8.27
N THR A 254 21.89 1.73 7.50
CA THR A 254 22.57 1.83 6.20
C THR A 254 21.60 1.60 5.04
N ALA A 255 21.99 2.01 3.83
CA ALA A 255 21.23 1.73 2.61
C ALA A 255 21.02 0.22 2.38
N VAL A 256 22.00 -0.62 2.72
CA VAL A 256 21.90 -2.08 2.59
C VAL A 256 20.83 -2.64 3.52
N THR A 257 20.82 -2.22 4.79
CA THR A 257 19.78 -2.62 5.75
C THR A 257 18.38 -2.27 5.26
N VAL A 258 18.22 -1.11 4.63
CA VAL A 258 16.94 -0.70 4.04
C VAL A 258 16.55 -1.58 2.86
N GLN A 259 17.48 -1.90 1.97
CA GLN A 259 17.25 -2.77 0.82
C GLN A 259 16.85 -4.18 1.26
N GLU A 260 17.52 -4.74 2.27
CA GLU A 260 17.19 -6.04 2.86
C GLU A 260 15.77 -6.07 3.45
N ILE A 261 15.41 -5.05 4.24
CA ILE A 261 14.05 -4.92 4.81
C ILE A 261 13.00 -4.75 3.69
N GLY A 262 13.37 -4.05 2.62
CA GLY A 262 12.53 -3.86 1.45
C GLY A 262 12.36 -5.12 0.59
N GLY A 263 13.15 -6.17 0.83
CA GLY A 263 13.21 -7.35 -0.03
C GLY A 263 13.78 -7.04 -1.42
N VAL A 264 14.49 -5.93 -1.56
CA VAL A 264 15.13 -5.49 -2.81
C VAL A 264 16.42 -6.29 -2.98
N VAL A 265 16.60 -6.89 -4.16
CA VAL A 265 17.83 -7.61 -4.48
C VAL A 265 19.00 -6.62 -4.49
N PRO A 266 20.12 -6.91 -3.80
CA PRO A 266 21.29 -6.03 -3.78
C PRO A 266 21.90 -5.81 -5.18
N ASP A 267 22.41 -4.61 -5.43
CA ASP A 267 22.98 -4.22 -6.72
C ASP A 267 24.12 -5.16 -7.18
N GLY A 268 24.93 -5.69 -6.25
CA GLY A 268 26.00 -6.63 -6.57
C GLY A 268 25.50 -7.96 -7.16
N VAL A 269 24.37 -8.47 -6.66
CA VAL A 269 23.74 -9.69 -7.19
C VAL A 269 23.13 -9.40 -8.56
N MET A 270 22.46 -8.26 -8.72
CA MET A 270 21.89 -7.85 -10.00
C MET A 270 22.94 -7.59 -11.08
N ARG A 271 24.09 -6.99 -10.74
CA ARG A 271 25.22 -6.83 -11.67
C ARG A 271 25.80 -8.18 -12.07
N THR A 272 25.92 -9.12 -11.13
CA THR A 272 26.36 -10.49 -11.45
C THR A 272 25.41 -11.17 -12.45
N LEU A 273 24.09 -10.99 -12.25
CA LEU A 273 23.08 -11.49 -13.19
C LEU A 273 23.15 -10.76 -14.54
N GLY A 274 23.31 -9.44 -14.54
CA GLY A 274 23.48 -8.62 -15.75
C GLY A 274 24.69 -9.04 -16.58
N ARG A 275 25.84 -9.29 -15.93
CA ARG A 275 27.07 -9.83 -16.56
C ARG A 275 26.82 -11.20 -17.18
N ALA A 276 26.10 -12.09 -16.50
CA ALA A 276 25.74 -13.40 -17.04
C ALA A 276 24.84 -13.29 -18.29
N LEU A 277 24.01 -12.25 -18.36
CA LEU A 277 23.12 -11.93 -19.48
C LEU A 277 23.80 -11.19 -20.63
N GLY A 278 25.04 -10.71 -20.42
CA GLY A 278 25.81 -9.96 -21.42
C GLY A 278 25.52 -8.46 -21.46
N VAL A 279 24.89 -7.92 -20.42
CA VAL A 279 24.79 -6.47 -20.18
C VAL A 279 26.19 -6.00 -19.76
N ARG A 280 26.80 -5.09 -20.53
CA ARG A 280 28.18 -4.63 -20.29
C ARG A 280 28.14 -3.47 -19.30
N ASP A 281 28.77 -3.63 -18.14
CA ASP A 281 29.07 -2.49 -17.26
C ASP A 281 30.21 -1.67 -17.89
N GLU A 282 30.12 -0.33 -17.86
CA GLU A 282 31.16 0.60 -18.35
C GLU A 282 32.39 0.68 -17.43
N GLU A 283 32.34 0.10 -16.23
CA GLU A 283 33.42 0.16 -15.24
C GLU A 283 33.95 -1.25 -14.91
N GLU A 284 35.25 -1.41 -15.11
CA GLU A 284 36.14 -2.56 -14.81
C GLU A 284 36.39 -3.59 -15.94
N ASP A 285 37.51 -3.37 -16.64
CA ASP A 285 38.45 -4.41 -17.10
C ASP A 285 39.05 -5.18 -15.89
N GLY A 286 38.18 -5.80 -15.09
CA GLY A 286 38.57 -6.59 -13.91
C GLY A 286 38.49 -8.08 -14.23
N ASP A 287 39.64 -8.75 -14.15
CA ASP A 287 39.89 -10.18 -14.34
C ASP A 287 38.63 -11.07 -14.26
N VAL A 288 38.15 -11.52 -15.42
CA VAL A 288 37.31 -12.71 -15.50
C VAL A 288 38.10 -13.83 -14.83
N GLU A 289 37.64 -14.30 -13.67
CA GLU A 289 38.22 -15.46 -13.00
C GLU A 289 38.44 -16.55 -14.06
N MET A 290 39.70 -16.98 -14.24
CA MET A 290 40.14 -17.90 -15.31
C MET A 290 39.41 -19.27 -15.34
N GLY A 291 38.47 -19.52 -14.43
CA GLY A 291 37.58 -20.68 -14.40
C GLY A 291 36.31 -20.56 -15.27
N GLU A 292 35.82 -19.35 -15.58
CA GLU A 292 34.52 -19.18 -16.28
C GLU A 292 34.60 -19.31 -17.81
N ALA A 293 35.79 -19.24 -18.39
CA ALA A 293 36.00 -19.27 -19.84
C ALA A 293 35.65 -20.62 -20.51
N LYS A 294 35.43 -21.68 -19.72
CA LYS A 294 35.07 -23.04 -20.22
C LYS A 294 33.60 -23.42 -20.04
N MET A 295 32.78 -22.61 -19.37
CA MET A 295 31.37 -22.94 -19.16
C MET A 295 30.52 -22.57 -20.38
N GLY A 296 29.60 -23.48 -20.75
CA GLY A 296 28.58 -23.21 -21.75
C GLY A 296 27.75 -21.99 -21.36
N ARG A 297 27.37 -21.16 -22.35
CA ARG A 297 26.62 -19.90 -22.10
C ARG A 297 25.34 -20.11 -21.30
N PHE A 298 24.59 -21.17 -21.63
CA PHE A 298 23.39 -21.56 -20.88
C PHE A 298 23.72 -21.94 -19.43
N GLU A 299 24.86 -22.58 -19.20
CA GLU A 299 25.30 -22.98 -17.86
C GLU A 299 25.64 -21.77 -16.99
N ARG A 300 26.24 -20.72 -17.58
CA ARG A 300 26.48 -19.45 -16.86
C ARG A 300 25.17 -18.80 -16.41
N VAL A 301 24.20 -18.69 -17.31
CA VAL A 301 22.87 -18.14 -16.98
C VAL A 301 22.18 -19.00 -15.92
N ARG A 302 22.21 -20.32 -16.09
CA ARG A 302 21.62 -21.26 -15.14
C ARG A 302 22.22 -21.13 -13.75
N MET A 303 23.55 -21.08 -13.62
CA MET A 303 24.22 -20.93 -12.33
C MET A 303 23.90 -19.57 -11.67
N ALA A 304 23.82 -18.49 -12.45
CA ALA A 304 23.44 -17.18 -11.93
C ALA A 304 21.99 -17.17 -11.40
N VAL A 305 21.06 -17.76 -12.15
CA VAL A 305 19.66 -17.92 -11.73
C VAL A 305 19.55 -18.78 -10.48
N GLU A 306 20.23 -19.93 -10.47
CA GLU A 306 20.21 -20.85 -9.33
C GLU A 306 20.78 -20.19 -8.07
N LYS A 307 21.80 -19.33 -8.19
CA LYS A 307 22.33 -18.54 -7.07
C LYS A 307 21.27 -17.59 -6.51
N VAL A 308 20.59 -16.83 -7.37
CA VAL A 308 19.53 -15.89 -6.97
C VAL A 308 18.36 -16.63 -6.29
N THR A 309 17.93 -17.76 -6.85
CA THR A 309 16.84 -18.58 -6.29
C THR A 309 17.24 -19.21 -4.95
N ARG A 310 18.49 -19.67 -4.80
CA ARG A 310 19.01 -20.21 -3.52
C ARG A 310 19.11 -19.16 -2.41
N GLU A 311 19.39 -17.91 -2.76
CA GLU A 311 19.36 -16.78 -1.82
C GLU A 311 17.92 -16.40 -1.40
N GLY A 312 16.89 -16.90 -2.11
CA GLY A 312 15.49 -16.77 -1.72
C GLY A 312 14.84 -15.44 -2.13
N TYR A 313 15.42 -14.72 -3.09
CA TYR A 313 14.78 -13.52 -3.63
C TYR A 313 13.58 -13.87 -4.50
N SER A 314 12.51 -13.07 -4.40
CA SER A 314 11.32 -13.23 -5.23
C SER A 314 11.64 -13.01 -6.71
N ALA A 315 11.22 -13.93 -7.57
CA ALA A 315 11.39 -13.78 -9.01
C ALA A 315 10.74 -12.50 -9.56
N VAL A 316 9.60 -12.07 -9.01
CA VAL A 316 8.92 -10.83 -9.42
C VAL A 316 9.80 -9.60 -9.18
N GLN A 317 10.48 -9.56 -8.03
CA GLN A 317 11.39 -8.46 -7.69
C GLN A 317 12.62 -8.46 -8.60
N VAL A 318 13.19 -9.63 -8.88
CA VAL A 318 14.33 -9.78 -9.81
C VAL A 318 13.94 -9.31 -11.21
N LEU A 319 12.77 -9.71 -11.72
CA LEU A 319 12.27 -9.26 -13.04
C LEU A 319 12.06 -7.75 -13.10
N SER A 320 11.50 -7.14 -12.03
CA SER A 320 11.29 -5.69 -11.98
C SER A 320 12.61 -4.92 -12.00
N GLN A 321 13.62 -5.36 -11.26
CA GLN A 321 14.93 -4.69 -11.29
C GLN A 321 15.70 -4.96 -12.58
N LEU A 322 15.54 -6.16 -13.15
CA LEU A 322 16.14 -6.51 -14.44
C LEU A 322 15.55 -5.68 -15.59
N HIS A 323 14.24 -5.41 -15.51
CA HIS A 323 13.58 -4.46 -16.41
C HIS A 323 14.27 -3.09 -16.36
N ASP A 324 14.43 -2.50 -15.17
CA ASP A 324 15.02 -1.17 -15.05
C ASP A 324 16.49 -1.15 -15.50
N LEU A 325 17.25 -2.19 -15.16
CA LEU A 325 18.64 -2.34 -15.58
C LEU A 325 18.79 -2.36 -17.12
N ILE A 326 17.98 -3.15 -17.83
CA ILE A 326 18.11 -3.31 -19.29
C ILE A 326 17.47 -2.17 -20.07
N ILE A 327 16.32 -1.66 -19.62
CA ILE A 327 15.59 -0.63 -20.36
C ILE A 327 16.28 0.74 -20.24
N LEU A 328 16.87 1.04 -19.07
CA LEU A 328 17.59 2.29 -18.85
C LEU A 328 19.02 2.27 -19.43
N ASP A 329 19.61 1.10 -19.66
CA ASP A 329 20.96 0.97 -20.22
C ASP A 329 21.05 1.57 -21.64
N PRO A 330 21.87 2.61 -21.88
CA PRO A 330 22.01 3.24 -23.19
C PRO A 330 22.71 2.36 -24.24
N LEU A 331 23.47 1.33 -23.84
CA LEU A 331 24.25 0.47 -24.72
C LEU A 331 23.41 -0.61 -25.40
N VAL A 332 22.24 -0.95 -24.85
CA VAL A 332 21.35 -1.97 -25.41
C VAL A 332 20.55 -1.39 -26.58
N SER A 333 20.58 -2.08 -27.74
CA SER A 333 19.90 -1.59 -28.93
C SER A 333 18.37 -1.54 -28.75
N PRO A 334 17.66 -0.58 -29.38
CA PRO A 334 16.20 -0.45 -29.23
C PRO A 334 15.43 -1.72 -29.61
N ARG A 335 15.94 -2.48 -30.59
CA ARG A 335 15.36 -3.76 -31.03
C ARG A 335 15.50 -4.84 -29.95
N ALA A 336 16.67 -4.90 -29.29
CA ALA A 336 16.87 -5.79 -28.15
C ALA A 336 15.97 -5.39 -26.99
N LYS A 337 15.88 -4.10 -26.64
CA LYS A 337 14.98 -3.60 -25.58
C LYS A 337 13.52 -3.99 -25.83
N ALA A 338 13.03 -3.83 -27.06
CA ALA A 338 11.66 -4.21 -27.41
C ALA A 338 11.39 -5.72 -27.26
N ALA A 339 12.35 -6.57 -27.66
CA ALA A 339 12.24 -8.02 -27.48
C ALA A 339 12.27 -8.41 -26.00
N VAL A 340 13.20 -7.84 -25.22
CA VAL A 340 13.32 -8.08 -23.78
C VAL A 340 12.06 -7.65 -23.04
N ALA A 341 11.50 -6.48 -23.35
CA ALA A 341 10.25 -6.02 -22.74
C ALA A 341 9.06 -6.98 -22.95
N LEU A 342 8.97 -7.60 -24.13
CA LEU A 342 7.93 -8.60 -24.40
C LEU A 342 8.15 -9.88 -23.58
N ASP A 343 9.39 -10.36 -23.48
CA ASP A 343 9.73 -11.55 -22.70
C ASP A 343 9.56 -11.33 -21.19
N LEU A 344 9.93 -10.15 -20.67
CA LEU A 344 9.69 -9.75 -19.28
C LEU A 344 8.18 -9.70 -18.98
N GLY A 345 7.37 -9.11 -19.87
CA GLY A 345 5.91 -9.07 -19.69
C GLY A 345 5.24 -10.45 -19.73
N GLN A 346 5.75 -11.39 -20.54
CA GLN A 346 5.28 -12.77 -20.54
C GLN A 346 5.63 -13.48 -19.22
N ALA A 347 6.85 -13.27 -18.72
CA ALA A 347 7.30 -13.86 -17.47
C ALA A 347 6.52 -13.29 -16.26
N ASP A 348 6.32 -11.97 -16.21
CA ASP A 348 5.54 -11.30 -15.15
C ASP A 348 4.10 -11.81 -15.08
N LYS A 349 3.45 -11.95 -16.25
CA LYS A 349 2.12 -12.58 -16.34
C LYS A 349 2.15 -14.02 -15.82
N ALA A 350 3.11 -14.85 -16.26
CA ALA A 350 3.19 -16.24 -15.86
C ALA A 350 3.41 -16.39 -14.34
N LEU A 351 4.25 -15.54 -13.74
CA LEU A 351 4.44 -15.49 -12.29
C LEU A 351 3.15 -15.07 -11.57
N THR A 352 2.43 -14.09 -12.10
CA THR A 352 1.12 -13.67 -11.56
C THR A 352 0.07 -14.78 -11.64
N ASP A 353 0.11 -15.61 -12.67
CA ASP A 353 -0.76 -16.79 -12.84
C ASP A 353 -0.34 -17.97 -11.94
N GLY A 354 0.76 -17.85 -11.18
CA GLY A 354 1.24 -18.87 -10.23
C GLY A 354 2.16 -19.93 -10.84
N ALA A 355 2.89 -19.60 -11.91
CA ALA A 355 3.90 -20.48 -12.47
C ALA A 355 5.14 -20.63 -11.57
N ASP A 356 5.94 -21.66 -11.83
CA ASP A 356 7.20 -21.92 -11.11
C ASP A 356 8.23 -20.79 -11.30
N GLU A 357 8.73 -20.25 -10.20
CA GLU A 357 9.61 -19.08 -10.20
C GLU A 357 10.95 -19.36 -10.90
N GLU A 358 11.58 -20.48 -10.60
CA GLU A 358 12.91 -20.83 -11.11
C GLU A 358 12.88 -21.04 -12.64
N LEU A 359 11.90 -21.81 -13.12
CA LEU A 359 11.76 -22.10 -14.55
C LEU A 359 11.41 -20.84 -15.36
N GLN A 360 10.53 -19.98 -14.83
CA GLN A 360 10.18 -18.74 -15.52
C GLN A 360 11.36 -17.78 -15.56
N LEU A 361 12.11 -17.63 -14.45
CA LEU A 361 13.27 -16.76 -14.39
C LEU A 361 14.38 -17.26 -15.33
N LEU A 362 14.64 -18.57 -15.35
CA LEU A 362 15.61 -19.19 -16.25
C LEU A 362 15.25 -19.00 -17.72
N ASN A 363 13.99 -19.23 -18.09
CA ASN A 363 13.51 -19.02 -19.46
C ASN A 363 13.62 -17.54 -19.86
N CYS A 364 13.21 -16.62 -18.99
CA CYS A 364 13.32 -15.19 -19.23
C CYS A 364 14.78 -14.76 -19.45
N CYS A 365 15.67 -15.12 -18.52
CA CYS A 365 17.10 -14.83 -18.60
C CYS A 365 17.75 -15.41 -19.88
N ALA A 366 17.43 -16.64 -20.26
CA ALA A 366 17.96 -17.26 -21.47
C ALA A 366 17.47 -16.57 -22.76
N ARG A 367 16.27 -15.98 -22.76
CA ARG A 367 15.77 -15.20 -23.90
C ARG A 367 16.40 -13.82 -23.97
N ILE A 368 16.59 -13.18 -22.82
CA ILE A 368 17.26 -11.89 -22.69
C ILE A 368 18.70 -11.98 -23.22
N GLU A 369 19.48 -13.00 -22.82
CA GLU A 369 20.85 -13.22 -23.31
C GLU A 369 20.91 -13.30 -24.84
N ARG A 370 19.93 -13.98 -25.45
CA ARG A 370 19.83 -14.09 -26.92
C ARG A 370 19.43 -12.77 -27.57
N ALA A 371 18.58 -11.98 -26.93
CA ALA A 371 18.07 -10.72 -27.45
C ALA A 371 19.14 -9.62 -27.41
N VAL A 372 19.82 -9.46 -26.27
CA VAL A 372 20.88 -8.45 -26.06
C VAL A 372 22.03 -8.67 -27.05
N ARG A 373 22.34 -9.91 -27.40
CA ARG A 373 23.43 -10.23 -28.34
C ARG A 373 23.07 -10.06 -29.82
N ARG A 374 21.79 -10.20 -30.18
CA ARG A 374 21.32 -10.06 -31.57
C ARG A 374 21.09 -8.62 -31.97
N GLY A 375 20.89 -7.75 -30.98
CA GLY A 375 20.78 -6.32 -31.12
C GLY A 375 22.12 -5.64 -31.28
#